data_AF-A0A1B8C9S1-F1
#
_entry.id   AF-A0A1B8C9S1-F1
#
_cell.length_a   1.000
_cell.length_b   1.000
_cell.length_c   1.000
_cell.angle_alpha   90.00
_cell.angle_beta   90.00
_cell.angle_gamma   90.00
#
_symmetry.space_group_name_H-M   'P 1'
#
loop_
_entity.id
_entity.type
_entity.pdbx_description
1 polymer ?
#
loop_
_entity_poly.entity_id
_entity_poly.type
_entity_poly.pdbx_seq_one_letter_code
_entity_poly.pdbx_strand_id
1 'polypeptide(L)'
;MRIEHCLPPPSPHRALASAITIASAYFLGGLVPLVPYFFVEEVERGLWVSVGVMAVALWVFGWVKTGVCGGDQWERVKGGGEMVVVGGVAAGAAMGLGREMERAGVWIEVEREGVGMRLRREKARPGK
;
A
#
# COMPACT_ATOMS: atom_id res chain seq x y z
N MET A 1 13.42 -30.22 27.08
CA MET A 1 12.69 -29.18 26.33
C MET A 1 12.07 -29.83 25.12
N ARG A 2 10.74 -29.86 25.06
CA ARG A 2 9.96 -30.46 23.97
C ARG A 2 9.69 -29.34 22.96
N ILE A 3 10.25 -29.44 21.76
CA ILE A 3 9.94 -28.53 20.65
C ILE A 3 8.61 -29.02 20.07
N GLU A 4 7.54 -28.24 20.23
CA GLU A 4 6.17 -28.59 19.80
C GLU A 4 5.92 -28.42 18.29
N HIS A 5 6.90 -27.91 17.55
CA HIS A 5 6.85 -27.83 16.10
C HIS A 5 7.94 -28.71 15.47
N CYS A 6 7.54 -29.77 14.77
CA CYS A 6 8.39 -30.60 13.92
C CYS A 6 8.93 -29.84 12.68
N LEU A 7 9.23 -28.54 12.80
CA LEU A 7 9.75 -27.70 11.73
C LEU A 7 11.27 -27.56 11.90
N PRO A 8 12.05 -27.80 10.84
CA PRO A 8 13.50 -27.57 10.89
C PRO A 8 13.78 -26.09 11.22
N PRO A 9 14.87 -25.79 11.95
CA PRO A 9 15.22 -24.42 12.31
C PRO A 9 15.36 -23.56 11.04
N PRO A 10 14.78 -22.34 11.02
CA PRO A 10 14.86 -21.48 9.85
C PRO A 10 16.33 -21.10 9.58
N SER A 11 16.79 -21.33 8.35
CA SER A 11 18.13 -20.94 7.93
C SER A 11 18.31 -19.41 8.03
N PRO A 12 19.43 -18.89 8.56
CA PRO A 12 19.65 -17.45 8.76
C PRO A 12 19.52 -16.62 7.46
N HIS A 13 19.87 -17.21 6.32
CA HIS A 13 19.76 -16.58 5.00
C HIS A 13 18.31 -16.28 4.56
N ARG A 14 17.32 -17.02 5.07
CA ARG A 14 15.89 -16.82 4.71
C ARG A 14 15.34 -15.51 5.25
N ALA A 15 15.83 -15.03 6.39
CA ALA A 15 15.39 -13.76 6.97
C ALA A 15 15.79 -12.59 6.07
N LEU A 16 17.04 -12.57 5.60
CA LEU A 16 17.54 -11.54 4.70
C LEU A 16 16.85 -11.58 3.34
N ALA A 17 16.70 -12.78 2.76
CA ALA A 17 16.00 -12.95 1.49
C ALA A 17 14.55 -12.44 1.56
N SER A 18 13.83 -12.74 2.65
CA SER A 18 12.47 -12.23 2.89
C SER A 18 12.43 -10.70 2.98
N ALA A 19 13.34 -10.11 3.78
CA ALA A 19 13.40 -8.66 3.96
C ALA A 19 13.64 -7.93 2.62
N ILE A 20 14.61 -8.40 1.82
CA ILE A 20 14.90 -7.82 0.51
C ILE A 20 13.70 -7.99 -0.42
N THR A 21 13.09 -9.19 -0.47
CA THR A 21 11.94 -9.45 -1.34
C THR A 21 10.77 -8.53 -1.02
N ILE A 22 10.43 -8.36 0.26
CA ILE A 22 9.34 -7.48 0.68
C ILE A 22 9.69 -6.03 0.38
N ALA A 23 10.91 -5.57 0.70
CA ALA A 23 11.33 -4.20 0.43
C ALA A 23 11.27 -3.87 -1.07
N SER A 24 11.79 -4.74 -1.92
CA SER A 24 11.74 -4.59 -3.38
C SER A 24 10.31 -4.62 -3.91
N ALA A 25 9.47 -5.53 -3.39
CA ALA A 25 8.07 -5.64 -3.81
C ALA A 25 7.27 -4.38 -3.47
N TYR A 26 7.44 -3.81 -2.27
CA TYR A 26 6.77 -2.57 -1.88
C TYR A 26 7.30 -1.36 -2.67
N PHE A 27 8.61 -1.29 -2.90
CA PHE A 27 9.21 -0.22 -3.68
C PHE A 27 8.68 -0.21 -5.12
N LEU A 28 8.75 -1.35 -5.81
CA LEU A 28 8.29 -1.46 -7.19
C LEU A 28 6.76 -1.34 -7.28
N GLY A 29 6.03 -1.97 -6.36
CA GLY A 29 4.56 -1.89 -6.31
C GLY A 29 4.03 -0.47 -6.06
N GLY A 30 4.74 0.32 -5.24
CA GLY A 30 4.42 1.73 -5.01
C GLY A 30 4.84 2.63 -6.17
N LEU A 31 5.85 2.24 -6.96
CA LEU A 31 6.32 3.03 -8.10
C LEU A 31 5.35 2.96 -9.29
N VAL A 32 4.77 1.79 -9.57
CA VAL A 32 3.83 1.56 -10.69
C VAL A 32 2.73 2.64 -10.81
N PRO A 33 1.96 2.98 -9.76
CA PRO A 33 0.93 4.04 -9.83
C PRO A 33 1.50 5.46 -9.93
N LEU A 34 2.77 5.67 -9.58
CA LEU A 34 3.45 6.97 -9.67
C LEU A 34 4.03 7.24 -11.05
N VAL A 35 4.36 6.19 -11.82
CA VAL A 35 4.91 6.33 -13.19
C VAL A 35 4.09 7.29 -14.07
N PRO A 36 2.74 7.23 -14.11
CA PRO A 36 1.93 8.14 -14.93
C PRO A 36 2.08 9.62 -14.59
N TYR A 37 2.37 9.96 -13.33
CA TYR A 37 2.54 11.35 -12.91
C TYR A 37 3.80 12.00 -13.48
N PHE A 38 4.81 11.22 -13.87
CA PHE A 38 6.05 11.76 -14.45
C PHE A 38 5.87 12.24 -15.89
N PHE A 39 4.82 11.82 -16.58
CA PHE A 39 4.63 12.07 -18.01
C PHE A 39 3.45 13.00 -18.33
N VAL A 40 2.69 13.43 -17.32
CA VAL A 40 1.48 14.26 -17.51
C VAL A 40 1.61 15.54 -16.72
N GLU A 41 1.52 16.69 -17.41
CA GLU A 41 1.60 18.03 -16.80
C GLU A 41 0.32 18.40 -16.03
N GLU A 42 -0.82 17.86 -16.45
CA GLU A 42 -2.12 18.06 -15.80
C GLU A 42 -2.35 17.04 -14.67
N VAL A 43 -2.34 17.52 -13.42
CA VAL A 43 -2.51 16.69 -12.21
C VAL A 43 -3.82 15.90 -12.22
N GLU A 44 -4.92 16.51 -12.69
CA GLU A 44 -6.23 15.86 -12.73
C GLU A 44 -6.27 14.70 -13.72
N ARG A 45 -5.70 14.89 -14.92
CA ARG A 45 -5.57 13.83 -15.92
C ARG A 45 -4.61 12.73 -15.45
N GLY A 46 -3.50 13.11 -14.82
CA GLY A 46 -2.54 12.16 -14.24
C GLY A 46 -3.15 11.28 -13.15
N LEU A 47 -4.02 11.84 -12.32
CA LEU A 47 -4.74 11.09 -11.27
C LEU A 47 -5.63 9.99 -11.87
N TRP A 48 -6.44 10.30 -12.87
CA TRP A 48 -7.32 9.31 -13.51
C TRP A 48 -6.53 8.17 -14.17
N VAL A 49 -5.43 8.51 -14.85
CA VAL A 49 -4.53 7.50 -15.44
C VAL A 49 -3.88 6.64 -14.36
N SER A 50 -3.41 7.24 -13.26
CA SER A 50 -2.82 6.53 -12.12
C SER A 50 -3.80 5.55 -11.46
N VAL A 51 -5.05 5.96 -11.25
CA VAL A 51 -6.10 5.09 -10.72
C VAL A 51 -6.36 3.90 -11.65
N GLY A 52 -6.41 4.13 -12.97
CA GLY A 52 -6.55 3.06 -13.96
C GLY A 52 -5.37 2.07 -13.93
N VAL A 53 -4.14 2.60 -13.92
CA VAL A 53 -2.91 1.79 -13.83
C VAL A 53 -2.88 0.99 -12.53
N MET A 54 -3.27 1.59 -11.41
CA MET A 54 -3.37 0.91 -10.12
C MET A 54 -4.39 -0.24 -10.14
N ALA A 55 -5.57 -0.01 -10.71
CA ALA A 55 -6.60 -1.05 -10.80
C ALA A 55 -6.12 -2.25 -11.63
N VAL A 56 -5.45 -2.00 -12.76
CA VAL A 56 -4.86 -3.06 -13.58
C VAL A 56 -3.74 -3.78 -12.83
N ALA A 57 -2.86 -3.04 -12.14
CA ALA A 57 -1.78 -3.62 -11.35
C ALA A 57 -2.31 -4.54 -10.23
N LEU A 58 -3.35 -4.12 -9.51
CA LEU A 58 -4.00 -4.93 -8.47
C LEU A 58 -4.63 -6.20 -9.05
N TRP A 59 -5.30 -6.09 -10.21
CA TRP A 59 -5.91 -7.24 -10.87
C TRP A 59 -4.86 -8.26 -11.31
N VAL A 60 -3.79 -7.81 -11.96
CA VAL A 60 -2.67 -8.67 -12.38
C VAL A 60 -2.00 -9.30 -11.16
N PHE A 61 -1.78 -8.54 -10.08
CA PHE A 61 -1.18 -9.05 -8.86
C PHE A 61 -2.03 -10.15 -8.21
N GLY A 62 -3.35 -9.95 -8.13
CA GLY A 62 -4.27 -10.98 -7.63
C GLY A 62 -4.30 -12.23 -8.52
N TRP A 63 -4.29 -12.05 -9.84
CA TRP A 63 -4.26 -13.17 -10.80
C TRP A 63 -2.97 -14.00 -10.73
N VAL A 64 -1.81 -13.33 -10.60
CA VAL A 64 -0.51 -13.98 -10.43
C VAL A 64 -0.45 -14.68 -9.08
N LYS A 65 -0.85 -14.01 -7.99
CA LYS A 65 -0.87 -14.59 -6.64
C LYS A 65 -1.65 -15.90 -6.60
N THR A 66 -2.89 -15.90 -7.10
CA THR A 66 -3.72 -17.12 -7.09
C THR A 66 -3.16 -18.20 -8.02
N GLY A 67 -2.52 -17.82 -9.13
CA GLY A 67 -1.84 -18.77 -10.01
C GLY A 67 -0.64 -19.46 -9.35
N VAL A 68 0.18 -18.70 -8.61
CA VAL A 68 1.32 -19.25 -7.85
C VAL A 68 0.86 -20.15 -6.70
N CYS A 69 -0.30 -19.87 -6.11
CA CYS A 69 -0.91 -20.70 -5.07
C CYS A 69 -1.62 -21.97 -5.60
N GLY A 70 -1.62 -22.21 -6.92
CA GLY A 70 -2.19 -23.42 -7.52
C GLY A 70 -3.71 -23.39 -7.74
N GLY A 71 -4.34 -22.20 -7.75
CA GLY A 71 -5.77 -22.08 -8.02
C GLY A 71 -6.14 -22.25 -9.49
N ASP A 72 -7.36 -22.73 -9.74
CA ASP A 72 -7.91 -22.93 -11.08
C ASP A 72 -8.06 -21.61 -11.85
N GLN A 73 -8.21 -21.66 -13.19
CA GLN A 73 -8.34 -20.47 -14.04
C GLN A 73 -9.46 -19.51 -13.57
N TRP A 74 -10.56 -20.06 -13.07
CA TRP A 74 -11.68 -19.29 -12.52
C TRP A 74 -11.34 -18.61 -11.18
N GLU A 75 -10.59 -19.29 -10.32
CA GLU A 75 -10.15 -18.74 -9.02
C GLU A 75 -9.15 -17.61 -9.22
N ARG A 76 -8.34 -17.66 -10.27
CA ARG A 76 -7.39 -16.59 -10.60
C ARG A 76 -8.09 -15.29 -10.98
N VAL A 77 -9.17 -15.38 -11.75
CA VAL A 77 -9.98 -14.20 -12.11
C VAL A 77 -10.69 -13.65 -10.86
N LYS A 78 -11.23 -14.53 -10.01
CA LYS A 78 -11.84 -14.13 -8.73
C LYS A 78 -10.83 -13.44 -7.81
N GLY A 79 -9.65 -14.02 -7.62
CA GLY A 79 -8.60 -13.43 -6.78
C GLY A 79 -8.12 -12.08 -7.28
N GLY A 80 -8.03 -11.89 -8.62
CA GLY A 80 -7.81 -10.58 -9.22
C GLY A 80 -8.91 -9.58 -8.87
N GLY A 81 -10.18 -9.98 -9.02
CA GLY A 81 -11.34 -9.15 -8.69
C GLY A 81 -11.41 -8.77 -7.20
N GLU A 82 -11.18 -9.72 -6.30
CA GLU A 82 -11.13 -9.47 -4.86
C GLU A 82 -10.06 -8.45 -4.49
N MET A 83 -8.87 -8.54 -5.11
CA MET A 83 -7.77 -7.61 -4.86
C MET A 83 -8.12 -6.18 -5.29
N VAL A 84 -8.82 -6.02 -6.41
CA VAL A 84 -9.30 -4.70 -6.87
C VAL A 84 -10.36 -4.15 -5.92
N VAL A 85 -11.31 -4.97 -5.47
CA VAL A 85 -12.36 -4.54 -4.54
C VAL A 85 -11.77 -4.13 -3.20
N VAL A 86 -10.91 -4.97 -2.60
CA VAL A 86 -10.25 -4.67 -1.32
C VAL A 86 -9.36 -3.44 -1.44
N GLY A 87 -8.57 -3.35 -2.52
CA GLY A 87 -7.72 -2.18 -2.79
C GLY A 87 -8.53 -0.89 -2.98
N GLY A 88 -9.64 -0.96 -3.70
CA GLY A 88 -10.55 0.18 -3.91
C GLY A 88 -11.20 0.65 -2.62
N VAL A 89 -11.69 -0.28 -1.78
CA VAL A 89 -12.25 0.06 -0.46
C VAL A 89 -11.18 0.69 0.44
N ALA A 90 -9.95 0.15 0.45
CA ALA A 90 -8.85 0.71 1.22
C ALA A 90 -8.50 2.14 0.76
N ALA A 91 -8.40 2.37 -0.56
CA ALA A 91 -8.14 3.69 -1.13
C ALA A 91 -9.27 4.68 -0.80
N GLY A 92 -10.53 4.24 -0.91
CA GLY A 92 -11.69 5.04 -0.53
C GLY A 92 -11.69 5.41 0.95
N ALA A 93 -11.34 4.47 1.84
CA ALA A 93 -11.20 4.72 3.27
C ALA A 93 -10.08 5.74 3.57
N ALA A 94 -8.92 5.63 2.90
CA ALA A 94 -7.82 6.58 3.04
C ALA A 94 -8.21 8.00 2.59
N MET A 95 -8.88 8.13 1.44
CA MET A 95 -9.39 9.44 0.96
C MET A 95 -10.47 10.00 1.87
N GLY A 96 -11.36 9.14 2.41
CA GLY A 96 -12.40 9.54 3.36
C GLY A 96 -11.81 10.10 4.65
N LEU A 97 -10.79 9.42 5.20
CA LEU A 97 -10.08 9.88 6.39
C LEU A 97 -9.36 11.20 6.12
N GLY A 98 -8.66 11.33 4.99
CA GLY A 98 -7.97 12.57 4.61
C GLY A 98 -8.91 13.77 4.57
N ARG A 99 -10.06 13.61 3.89
CA ARG A 99 -11.10 14.65 3.82
C ARG A 99 -11.66 15.03 5.18
N GLU A 100 -11.84 14.07 6.08
CA GLU A 100 -12.35 14.36 7.42
C GLU A 100 -11.30 15.05 8.29
N MET A 101 -10.02 14.69 8.17
CA MET A 101 -8.93 15.38 8.84
C MET A 101 -8.80 16.83 8.38
N GLU A 102 -8.96 17.08 7.08
CA GLU A 102 -8.99 18.43 6.50
C GLU A 102 -10.17 19.25 7.06
N ARG A 103 -11.38 18.68 7.08
CA ARG A 103 -12.57 19.34 7.67
C ARG A 103 -12.40 19.64 9.16
N ALA A 104 -11.76 18.72 9.90
CA ALA A 104 -11.51 18.90 11.31
C ALA A 104 -10.39 19.93 11.60
N GLY A 105 -9.71 20.44 10.56
CA GLY A 105 -8.59 21.37 10.70
C GLY A 105 -7.42 20.76 11.49
N VAL A 106 -7.29 19.43 11.45
CA VAL A 106 -6.28 18.70 12.22
C VAL A 106 -5.04 18.55 11.35
N TRP A 107 -4.09 19.44 11.58
CA TRP A 107 -2.76 19.37 10.98
C TRP A 107 -1.80 18.78 12.01
N ILE A 108 -1.12 17.70 11.65
CA ILE A 108 -0.09 17.11 12.48
C ILE A 108 1.23 17.70 12.02
N GLU A 109 1.71 18.69 12.76
CA GLU A 109 3.07 19.20 12.57
C GLU A 109 4.03 18.23 13.25
N VAL A 110 4.83 17.56 12.43
CA VAL A 110 5.86 16.63 12.92
C VAL A 110 7.10 17.47 13.21
N GLU A 111 7.17 17.99 14.43
CA GLU A 111 8.34 18.71 14.90
C GLU A 111 9.49 17.72 15.18
N ARG A 112 10.58 17.88 14.44
CA ARG A 112 11.80 17.09 14.60
C ARG A 112 12.67 17.71 15.70
N GLU A 113 12.44 17.32 16.95
CA GLU A 113 13.39 17.57 18.05
C GLU A 113 14.48 16.48 18.08
N GLY A 114 15.53 16.65 17.27
CA GLY A 114 16.71 15.78 17.31
C GLY A 114 16.41 14.28 17.13
N VAL A 115 16.85 13.44 18.09
CA VAL A 115 16.74 11.95 18.07
C VAL A 115 15.37 11.45 18.59
N GLY A 116 14.45 12.34 18.97
CA GLY A 116 13.10 12.00 19.44
C GLY A 116 11.99 12.53 18.53
N MET A 117 10.93 11.74 18.33
CA MET A 117 9.69 12.21 17.69
C MET A 117 8.70 12.63 18.78
N ARG A 118 8.33 13.92 18.81
CA ARG A 118 7.30 14.44 19.71
C ARG A 118 6.08 14.84 18.90
N LEU A 119 4.94 14.18 19.16
CA LEU A 119 3.68 14.49 18.49
C LEU A 119 2.96 15.60 19.25
N ARG A 120 3.01 16.84 18.72
CA ARG A 120 2.24 17.97 19.26
C ARG A 120 0.97 18.11 18.41
N ARG A 121 -0.19 17.80 18.99
CA ARG A 121 -1.49 18.09 18.34
C ARG A 121 -1.77 19.57 18.47
N GLU A 122 -1.56 20.34 17.41
CA GLU A 122 -2.07 21.69 17.31
C GLU A 122 -3.42 21.67 16.59
N LYS A 123 -4.46 22.19 17.25
CA LYS A 123 -5.78 22.34 16.66
C LYS A 123 -5.75 23.68 15.91
N ALA A 124 -5.85 23.66 14.58
CA ALA A 124 -5.82 24.91 13.81
C ALA A 124 -6.96 25.83 14.28
N ARG A 125 -6.60 27.07 14.61
CA ARG A 125 -7.53 28.14 14.91
C ARG A 125 -8.38 28.39 13.65
N PRO A 126 -9.72 28.51 13.75
CA PRO A 126 -10.55 28.71 12.58
C PRO A 126 -10.26 30.09 11.97
N GLY A 127 -9.92 30.10 10.68
CA GLY A 127 -9.92 31.28 9.82
C GLY A 127 -8.52 31.83 9.48
N LYS A 128 -8.09 31.62 8.23
CA LYS A 128 -8.20 32.61 7.16
C LYS A 128 -8.32 31.91 5.81
#